data_AF-A0A8S3GG91-F1
#
_entry.id   AF-A0A8S3GG91-F1
#
_cell.length_a   1.000
_cell.length_b   1.000
_cell.length_c   1.000
_cell.angle_alpha   90.00
_cell.angle_beta   90.00
_cell.angle_gamma   90.00
#
_symmetry.space_group_name_H-M   'P 1'
#
loop_
_entity.id
_entity.type
_entity.pdbx_description
1 polymer ?
#
loop_
_entity_poly.entity_id
_entity_poly.type
_entity_poly.pdbx_seq_one_letter_code
_entity_poly.pdbx_strand_id
1 'polypeptide(L)'
;VRIGHDAILSDKQCLTDPQFVTIGDHVRFNMGACIQCHTFEQRFFKVAPAITHHSSVLMSASLVFPGSTLDGRNRLLALTLVLKNDRLPYNTHCSGVLAQKLQ
;
A
#
# COMPACT_ATOMS: atom_id res chain seq x y z
N VAL A 1 10.15 -9.67 -3.77
CA VAL A 1 9.45 -8.44 -4.17
C VAL A 1 9.56 -8.24 -5.65
N ARG A 2 8.49 -7.81 -6.30
CA ARG A 2 8.51 -7.38 -7.70
C ARG A 2 8.37 -5.86 -7.71
N ILE A 3 9.35 -5.16 -8.26
CA ILE A 3 9.40 -3.69 -8.27
C ILE A 3 9.61 -3.23 -9.71
N GLY A 4 8.74 -2.32 -10.18
CA GLY A 4 8.86 -1.66 -11.47
C GLY A 4 9.98 -0.61 -11.52
N HIS A 5 10.06 0.10 -12.63
CA HIS A 5 11.04 1.15 -12.87
C HIS A 5 10.73 2.41 -12.07
N ASP A 6 11.77 3.16 -11.68
CA ASP A 6 11.67 4.45 -10.98
C ASP A 6 10.79 4.45 -9.71
N ALA A 7 10.71 3.30 -9.03
CA ALA A 7 10.08 3.23 -7.73
C ALA A 7 10.99 3.82 -6.65
N ILE A 8 10.44 4.67 -5.78
CA ILE A 8 11.18 5.30 -4.68
C ILE A 8 10.61 4.78 -3.36
N LEU A 9 11.46 4.12 -2.58
CA LEU A 9 11.14 3.61 -1.25
C LEU A 9 12.00 4.36 -0.23
N SER A 10 11.40 5.29 0.53
CA SER A 10 12.15 6.13 1.47
C SER A 10 12.61 5.40 2.75
N ASP A 11 12.05 4.23 3.06
CA ASP A 11 12.36 3.47 4.27
C ASP A 11 12.72 2.02 3.92
N LYS A 12 13.68 1.44 4.64
CA LYS A 12 14.05 0.01 4.52
C LYS A 12 12.93 -0.90 5.04
N GLN A 13 12.14 -0.43 6.00
CA GLN A 13 11.08 -1.22 6.66
C GLN A 13 9.69 -1.02 6.03
N CYS A 14 9.60 -0.35 4.87
CA CYS A 14 8.30 -0.08 4.22
C CYS A 14 7.58 -1.34 3.70
N LEU A 15 8.24 -2.51 3.65
CA LEU A 15 7.65 -3.76 3.19
C LEU A 15 7.87 -4.85 4.26
N THR A 16 6.82 -5.28 4.95
CA THR A 16 6.97 -6.30 6.02
C THR A 16 7.23 -7.69 5.48
N ASP A 17 6.62 -8.03 4.33
CA ASP A 17 6.76 -9.34 3.68
C ASP A 17 7.09 -9.16 2.19
N PRO A 18 8.33 -8.81 1.84
CA PRO A 18 8.69 -8.38 0.48
C PRO A 18 8.33 -9.40 -0.61
N GLN A 19 8.31 -10.70 -0.30
CA GLN A 19 7.94 -11.74 -1.27
C GLN A 19 6.48 -11.71 -1.73
N PHE A 20 5.58 -11.06 -0.96
CA PHE A 20 4.15 -10.95 -1.27
C PHE A 20 3.74 -9.58 -1.82
N VAL A 21 4.71 -8.68 -2.06
CA VAL A 21 4.46 -7.33 -2.57
C VAL A 21 4.81 -7.21 -4.06
N THR A 22 3.89 -6.61 -4.82
CA THR A 22 4.13 -6.12 -6.18
C THR A 22 3.99 -4.60 -6.24
N ILE A 23 5.02 -3.91 -6.73
CA ILE A 23 5.08 -2.46 -6.92
C ILE A 23 5.28 -2.18 -8.40
N GLY A 24 4.43 -1.34 -8.99
CA GLY A 24 4.51 -0.89 -10.38
C GLY A 24 5.50 0.26 -10.59
N ASP A 25 5.56 0.76 -11.82
CA ASP A 25 6.48 1.83 -12.21
C ASP A 25 6.12 3.18 -11.56
N HIS A 26 7.11 4.01 -11.28
CA HIS A 26 6.96 5.37 -10.74
C HIS A 26 6.17 5.47 -9.43
N VAL A 27 6.13 4.39 -8.64
CA VAL A 27 5.47 4.39 -7.33
C VAL A 27 6.38 5.04 -6.28
N ARG A 28 5.79 5.82 -5.36
CA ARG A 28 6.54 6.48 -4.28
C ARG A 28 5.99 6.14 -2.92
N PHE A 29 6.86 5.68 -2.04
CA PHE A 29 6.59 5.46 -0.62
C PHE A 29 7.36 6.51 0.17
N ASN A 30 6.64 7.44 0.78
CA ASN A 30 7.23 8.44 1.66
C ASN A 30 7.60 7.83 3.01
N MET A 31 8.28 8.61 3.86
CA MET A 31 8.76 8.17 5.17
C MET A 31 7.67 7.49 6.01
N GLY A 32 7.97 6.29 6.51
CA GLY A 32 7.04 5.49 7.32
C GLY A 32 5.83 4.92 6.58
N ALA A 33 5.66 5.18 5.28
CA ALA A 33 4.65 4.49 4.50
C ALA A 33 4.99 2.99 4.41
N CYS A 34 3.99 2.13 4.57
CA CYS A 34 4.21 0.70 4.69
C CYS A 34 3.14 -0.13 3.98
N ILE A 35 3.56 -1.25 3.39
CA ILE A 35 2.69 -2.35 2.97
C ILE A 35 2.94 -3.54 3.91
N GLN A 36 1.87 -4.00 4.54
CA GLN A 36 1.85 -5.22 5.34
C GLN A 36 1.06 -6.32 4.64
N CYS A 37 1.65 -7.51 4.48
CA CYS A 37 1.01 -8.63 3.78
C CYS A 37 0.60 -9.79 4.72
N HIS A 38 0.76 -9.63 6.03
CA HIS A 38 0.23 -10.56 7.01
C HIS A 38 -0.66 -9.91 8.07
N THR A 39 -1.55 -10.69 8.67
CA THR A 39 -2.21 -10.36 9.95
C THR A 39 -2.16 -11.57 10.86
N PHE A 40 -2.18 -11.32 12.17
CA PHE A 40 -2.38 -12.36 13.18
C PHE A 40 -3.81 -12.25 13.71
N GLU A 41 -4.69 -13.10 13.20
CA GLU A 41 -6.12 -13.06 13.51
C GLU A 41 -6.53 -14.38 14.16
N GLN A 42 -7.16 -14.32 15.34
CA GLN A 42 -7.67 -15.51 16.02
C GLN A 42 -6.60 -16.60 16.20
N ARG A 43 -5.35 -16.20 16.46
CA ARG A 43 -4.16 -17.06 16.58
C ARG A 43 -3.65 -17.69 15.28
N PHE A 44 -4.20 -17.30 14.13
CA PHE A 44 -3.73 -17.71 12.82
C PHE A 44 -2.92 -16.61 12.16
N PHE A 45 -1.76 -16.99 11.61
CA PHE A 45 -0.99 -16.15 10.71
C PHE A 45 -1.61 -16.23 9.31
N LYS A 46 -2.25 -15.15 8.89
CA LYS A 46 -2.90 -15.05 7.57
C LYS A 46 -2.05 -14.16 6.68
N VAL A 47 -1.76 -14.63 5.47
CA VAL A 47 -0.96 -13.91 4.49
C VAL A 47 -1.78 -13.71 3.23
N ALA A 48 -1.73 -12.50 2.67
CA ALA A 48 -2.31 -12.21 1.37
C ALA A 48 -1.44 -11.17 0.64
N PRO A 49 -1.23 -11.31 -0.68
CA PRO A 49 -0.43 -10.38 -1.44
C PRO A 49 -1.06 -8.99 -1.50
N ALA A 50 -0.22 -7.96 -1.61
CA ALA A 50 -0.66 -6.59 -1.82
C ALA A 50 -0.02 -6.02 -3.10
N ILE A 51 -0.82 -5.29 -3.88
CA ILE A 51 -0.41 -4.79 -5.20
C ILE A 51 -0.59 -3.28 -5.24
N THR A 52 0.48 -2.58 -5.57
CA THR A 52 0.45 -1.15 -5.86
C THR A 52 0.83 -0.91 -7.31
N HIS A 53 -0.16 -0.63 -8.16
CA HIS A 53 0.08 -0.32 -9.56
C HIS A 53 0.68 1.08 -9.74
N HIS A 54 1.09 1.33 -10.99
CA HIS A 54 1.96 2.42 -11.41
C HIS A 54 1.52 3.81 -10.93
N SER A 55 2.51 4.68 -10.74
CA SER A 55 2.35 6.11 -10.43
C SER A 55 1.55 6.42 -9.15
N SER A 56 1.37 5.42 -8.27
CA SER A 56 0.72 5.61 -6.98
C SER A 56 1.68 6.25 -5.98
N VAL A 57 1.15 7.09 -5.10
CA VAL A 57 1.91 7.76 -4.05
C VAL A 57 1.31 7.43 -2.69
N LEU A 58 2.12 6.81 -1.84
CA LEU A 58 1.82 6.54 -0.45
C LEU A 58 2.51 7.63 0.39
N MET A 59 1.72 8.55 0.95
CA MET A 59 2.25 9.62 1.80
C MET A 59 2.67 9.09 3.17
N SER A 60 3.35 9.95 3.94
CA SER A 60 4.02 9.55 5.17
C SER A 60 3.11 8.82 6.15
N ALA A 61 3.62 7.72 6.71
CA ALA A 61 2.90 6.87 7.66
C ALA A 61 1.54 6.34 7.17
N SER A 62 1.29 6.29 5.84
CA SER A 62 0.17 5.54 5.29
C SER A 62 0.44 4.03 5.32
N LEU A 63 -0.61 3.24 5.48
CA LEU A 63 -0.52 1.80 5.67
C LEU A 63 -1.48 1.06 4.74
N VAL A 64 -1.00 0.01 4.10
CA VAL A 64 -1.80 -0.87 3.24
C VAL A 64 -1.77 -2.27 3.81
N PHE A 65 -2.97 -2.84 4.01
CA PHE A 65 -3.14 -4.16 4.60
C PHE A 65 -3.16 -5.31 3.57
N PRO A 66 -3.15 -6.57 4.05
CA PRO A 66 -3.03 -7.73 3.17
C PRO A 66 -4.22 -7.86 2.22
N GLY A 67 -3.96 -8.34 1.01
CA GLY A 67 -4.99 -8.56 -0.01
C GLY A 67 -5.42 -7.30 -0.76
N SER A 68 -4.92 -6.13 -0.38
CA SER A 68 -5.36 -4.86 -0.98
C SER A 68 -4.70 -4.61 -2.34
N THR A 69 -5.42 -3.92 -3.22
CA THR A 69 -4.95 -3.52 -4.56
C THR A 69 -5.18 -2.03 -4.78
N LEU A 70 -4.12 -1.31 -5.16
CA LEU A 70 -4.19 0.06 -5.66
C LEU A 70 -4.05 0.01 -7.18
N ASP A 71 -5.13 0.31 -7.91
CA ASP A 71 -5.21 0.15 -9.38
C ASP A 71 -4.33 1.12 -10.19
N GLY A 72 -3.71 2.11 -9.56
CA GLY A 72 -2.73 3.00 -10.19
C GLY A 72 -3.14 4.46 -10.10
N ARG A 73 -2.14 5.35 -10.14
CA ARG A 73 -2.29 6.79 -9.88
C ARG A 73 -3.02 7.12 -8.57
N ASN A 74 -3.03 6.19 -7.62
CA ASN A 74 -3.68 6.40 -6.34
C ASN A 74 -2.85 7.35 -5.47
N ARG A 75 -3.51 8.14 -4.64
CA ARG A 75 -2.84 8.96 -3.62
C ARG A 75 -3.40 8.63 -2.25
N LEU A 76 -2.61 7.98 -1.41
CA LEU A 76 -2.93 7.84 0.01
C LEU A 76 -2.35 9.06 0.72
N LEU A 77 -3.18 9.87 1.36
CA LEU A 77 -2.70 10.97 2.20
C LEU A 77 -2.01 10.44 3.46
N ALA A 78 -1.33 11.33 4.18
CA ALA A 78 -0.60 10.93 5.39
C ALA A 78 -1.55 10.26 6.40
N LEU A 79 -1.04 9.25 7.11
CA LEU A 79 -1.80 8.48 8.12
C LEU A 79 -3.03 7.72 7.57
N THR A 80 -3.15 7.58 6.24
CA THR A 80 -4.25 6.82 5.63
C THR A 80 -4.03 5.33 5.79
N LEU A 81 -5.08 4.60 6.18
CA LEU A 81 -5.06 3.13 6.27
C LEU A 81 -6.03 2.52 5.26
N VAL A 82 -5.49 1.71 4.34
CA VAL A 82 -6.25 0.87 3.40
C VAL A 82 -6.45 -0.49 4.05
N LEU A 83 -7.71 -0.93 4.16
CA LEU A 83 -8.05 -2.14 4.88
C LEU A 83 -7.80 -3.39 4.05
N LYS A 84 -7.80 -4.55 4.72
CA LYS A 84 -7.60 -5.84 4.10
C LYS A 84 -8.60 -6.08 2.97
N ASN A 85 -8.11 -6.62 1.86
CA ASN A 85 -8.89 -6.90 0.65
C ASN A 85 -9.55 -5.68 -0.01
N ASP A 86 -9.24 -4.45 0.41
CA ASP A 86 -9.74 -3.26 -0.26
C ASP A 86 -9.12 -3.12 -1.65
N ARG A 87 -9.93 -2.70 -2.60
CA ARG A 87 -9.46 -2.27 -3.92
C ARG A 87 -9.70 -0.78 -4.08
N LEU A 88 -8.63 -0.01 -4.23
CA LEU A 88 -8.72 1.40 -4.55
C LEU A 88 -8.75 1.58 -6.07
N PRO A 89 -9.85 2.10 -6.64
CA PRO A 89 -9.97 2.30 -8.07
C PRO A 89 -8.91 3.27 -8.60
N TYR A 90 -8.62 3.16 -9.88
CA TYR A 90 -7.65 4.01 -10.56
C TYR A 90 -7.87 5.51 -10.28
N ASN A 91 -6.78 6.24 -10.06
CA ASN A 91 -6.80 7.69 -9.82
C ASN A 91 -7.66 8.13 -8.62
N THR A 92 -7.79 7.28 -7.59
CA THR A 92 -8.48 7.63 -6.34
C THR A 92 -7.52 8.25 -5.33
N HIS A 93 -7.97 9.33 -4.68
CA HIS A 93 -7.28 9.97 -3.57
C HIS A 93 -8.02 9.62 -2.27
N CYS A 94 -7.30 9.13 -1.26
CA CYS A 94 -7.88 8.68 -0.01
C CYS A 94 -7.23 9.36 1.20
N SER A 95 -8.02 9.58 2.25
CA SER A 95 -7.56 10.08 3.55
C SER A 95 -8.20 9.31 4.71
N GLY A 96 -7.54 9.32 5.87
CA GLY A 96 -8.08 8.83 7.14
C GLY A 96 -7.78 7.35 7.46
N VAL A 97 -7.98 6.99 8.74
CA VAL A 97 -7.74 5.64 9.28
C VAL A 97 -8.71 4.60 8.71
N LEU A 98 -9.86 5.04 8.21
CA LEU A 98 -10.65 4.28 7.26
C LEU A 98 -10.50 5.04 5.95
N ALA A 99 -9.70 4.54 5.01
CA ALA A 99 -9.44 5.23 3.75
C ALA A 99 -10.76 5.63 3.07
N GLN A 100 -11.05 6.93 3.10
CA GLN A 100 -12.22 7.50 2.45
C GLN A 100 -11.78 8.27 1.23
N LYS A 101 -12.50 8.03 0.12
CA LYS A 101 -12.29 8.77 -1.12
C LYS A 101 -12.57 10.25 -0.88
N LEU A 102 -11.63 11.09 -1.26
CA LEU A 102 -11.84 12.53 -1.33
C LEU A 102 -12.65 12.87 -2.59
N GLN A 103 -13.62 13.77 -2.44
CA GLN A 103 -14.42 14.30 -3.54
C GLN A 103 -13.59 15.17 -4.48
#